data_AF-A0A3N5VD17-F1
#
_entry.id   AF-A0A3N5VD17-F1
#
_cell.length_a   1.000
_cell.length_b   1.000
_cell.length_c   1.000
_cell.angle_alpha   90.00
_cell.angle_beta   90.00
_cell.angle_gamma   90.00
#
_symmetry.space_group_name_H-M   'P 1'
#
loop_
_entity.id
_entity.type
_entity.pdbx_description
1 polymer ?
#
loop_
_entity_poly.entity_id
_entity_poly.type
_entity_poly.pdbx_seq_one_letter_code
_entity_poly.pdbx_strand_id
1 'polypeptide(L)' 'MSAELLTIDELSHILKVSRQRAYELCRTGVVPHVRLGRQIRVHPGQLQEWLANGGRSLAGGWRREPAA' A
#
# COMPACT_ATOMS: atom_id res chain seq x y z
N MET A 1 -9.92 20.79 1.45
CA MET A 1 -10.24 19.83 2.53
C MET A 1 -8.95 19.17 2.98
N SER A 2 -8.60 19.26 4.27
CA SER A 2 -7.49 18.54 4.86
C SER A 2 -7.90 17.09 5.07
N ALA A 3 -7.60 16.21 4.11
CA ALA A 3 -7.82 14.78 4.28
C ALA A 3 -6.79 14.26 5.28
N GLU A 4 -7.27 13.66 6.38
CA GLU A 4 -6.40 12.99 7.34
C GLU A 4 -5.67 11.83 6.67
N LEU A 5 -4.36 11.77 6.86
CA LEU A 5 -3.54 10.71 6.28
C LEU A 5 -3.69 9.42 7.09
N LEU A 6 -3.97 8.32 6.40
CA LEU A 6 -4.08 7.00 7.02
C LEU A 6 -2.72 6.51 7.51
N THR A 7 -2.72 5.88 8.67
CA THR A 7 -1.63 5.07 9.20
C THR A 7 -1.54 3.72 8.47
N ILE A 8 -0.43 3.01 8.70
CA ILE A 8 -0.27 1.66 8.18
C ILE A 8 -1.27 0.66 8.77
N ASP A 9 -1.69 0.89 10.03
CA ASP A 9 -2.62 0.00 10.73
C ASP A 9 -4.02 0.16 10.15
N GLU A 10 -4.48 1.40 9.95
CA GLU A 10 -5.75 1.67 9.26
C GLU A 10 -5.76 1.14 7.83
N LEU A 11 -4.67 1.34 7.08
CA LEU A 11 -4.51 0.76 5.75
C LEU A 11 -4.63 -0.76 5.78
N SER A 12 -4.01 -1.43 6.77
CA SER A 12 -4.06 -2.88 6.89
C SER A 12 -5.47 -3.41 7.14
N HIS A 13 -6.25 -2.69 7.96
CA HIS A 13 -7.66 -3.00 8.20
C HIS A 13 -8.51 -2.79 6.94
N ILE A 14 -8.30 -1.69 6.21
CA ILE A 14 -9.02 -1.38 4.97
C ILE A 14 -8.76 -2.44 3.90
N LEU A 15 -7.49 -2.79 3.68
CA LEU A 15 -7.09 -3.75 2.65
C LEU A 15 -7.25 -5.21 3.08
N LYS A 16 -7.62 -5.47 4.35
CA LYS A 16 -7.76 -6.81 4.95
C LYS A 16 -6.50 -7.66 4.78
N VAL A 17 -5.35 -7.07 5.06
CA VAL A 17 -4.04 -7.75 5.05
C VAL A 17 -3.34 -7.56 6.39
N SER A 18 -2.35 -8.39 6.70
CA SER A 18 -1.53 -8.16 7.89
C SER A 18 -0.77 -6.83 7.81
N ARG A 19 -0.48 -6.23 8.96
CA ARG A 19 0.36 -5.01 9.06
C ARG A 19 1.70 -5.19 8.34
N GLN A 20 2.36 -6.35 8.51
CA GLN A 20 3.59 -6.67 7.79
C GLN A 20 3.38 -6.62 6.28
N ARG A 21 2.30 -7.22 5.78
CA ARG A 21 1.99 -7.22 4.35
C ARG A 21 1.71 -5.81 3.83
N ALA A 22 0.99 -4.98 4.59
CA ALA A 22 0.80 -3.58 4.25
C ALA A 22 2.13 -2.83 4.11
N TYR A 23 3.08 -3.03 5.05
CA TYR A 23 4.43 -2.47 4.95
C TYR A 23 5.17 -2.94 3.69
N GLU A 24 5.10 -4.24 3.37
CA GLU A 24 5.71 -4.78 2.15
C GLU A 24 5.14 -4.13 0.89
N LEU A 25 3.81 -3.99 0.81
CA LEU A 25 3.12 -3.38 -0.34
C LEU A 25 3.50 -1.90 -0.51
N CYS A 26 3.64 -1.14 0.57
CA CYS A 26 4.17 0.23 0.50
C CYS A 26 5.65 0.22 0.09
N ARG A 27 6.49 -0.62 0.71
CA ARG A 27 7.93 -0.69 0.43
C ARG A 27 8.23 -1.08 -1.02
N THR A 28 7.40 -1.94 -1.61
CA THR A 28 7.51 -2.37 -3.01
C THR A 28 6.83 -1.41 -3.99
N GLY A 29 6.24 -0.31 -3.53
CA GLY A 29 5.58 0.67 -4.39
C GLY A 29 4.29 0.16 -5.05
N VAL A 30 3.67 -0.89 -4.49
CA VAL A 30 2.40 -1.42 -4.96
C VAL A 30 1.25 -0.52 -4.53
N VAL A 31 1.24 -0.12 -3.25
CA VAL A 31 0.24 0.78 -2.69
C VAL A 31 0.79 2.21 -2.65
N PRO A 32 0.02 3.22 -3.11
CA PRO A 32 0.44 4.62 -3.03
C PRO A 32 0.65 5.02 -1.56
N HIS A 33 1.76 5.67 -1.28
CA HIS A 33 2.09 6.11 0.07
C HIS A 33 3.03 7.32 0.04
N VAL A 34 3.05 8.04 1.16
CA VAL A 34 4.03 9.09 1.43
C VAL A 34 4.88 8.70 2.64
N ARG A 35 6.17 9.04 2.59
CA ARG A 35 7.08 8.85 3.72
C ARG A 35 7.18 10.14 4.52
N LEU A 36 6.90 10.02 5.82
CA LEU A 36 7.12 11.07 6.81
C LEU A 36 8.22 10.60 7.77
N GLY A 37 9.48 10.80 7.39
CA GLY A 37 10.62 10.24 8.09
C GLY A 37 10.56 8.70 8.15
N ARG A 38 10.43 8.16 9.36
CA ARG A 38 10.31 6.70 9.61
C ARG A 38 8.87 6.18 9.51
N GLN A 39 7.91 7.06 9.29
CA GLN A 39 6.49 6.71 9.23
C GLN A 39 6.02 6.59 7.78
N ILE A 40 5.11 5.65 7.55
CA ILE A 40 4.35 5.54 6.30
C ILE A 40 2.95 6.10 6.55
N ARG A 41 2.49 6.89 5.59
CA ARG A 41 1.17 7.48 5.54
C ARG A 41 0.55 7.27 4.17
N VAL A 42 -0.77 7.18 4.10
CA VAL A 42 -1.50 7.01 2.84
C VAL A 42 -2.58 8.07 2.72
N HIS A 43 -2.60 8.78 1.59
CA HIS A 43 -3.66 9.73 1.29
C HIS A 43 -4.95 8.95 0.94
N PRO A 44 -6.07 9.14 1.66
CA PRO A 44 -7.30 8.37 1.43
C PRO A 44 -7.79 8.46 -0.03
N GLY A 45 -7.74 9.66 -0.62
CA GLY A 45 -8.15 9.85 -2.02
C GLY A 45 -7.29 9.10 -3.02
N GLN A 46 -5.97 9.03 -2.79
CA GLN A 46 -5.08 8.28 -3.69
C GLN A 46 -5.30 6.77 -3.53
N LEU A 47 -5.60 6.31 -2.32
CA LEU A 47 -5.95 4.92 -2.08
C LEU A 47 -7.26 4.56 -2.80
N GLN A 48 -8.28 5.41 -2.72
CA GLN A 48 -9.55 5.22 -3.41
C GLN A 48 -9.37 5.21 -4.93
N GLU A 49 -8.64 6.16 -5.50
CA GLU A 49 -8.32 6.19 -6.92
C GLU A 49 -7.55 4.93 -7.36
N TRP A 50 -6.57 4.49 -6.58
CA TRP A 50 -5.81 3.27 -6.84
C TRP A 50 -6.71 2.02 -6.82
N LEU A 51 -7.63 1.92 -5.86
CA LEU A 51 -8.61 0.83 -5.79
C LEU A 51 -9.57 0.86 -6.98
N ALA A 52 -10.08 2.04 -7.35
CA ALA A 52 -10.98 2.22 -8.48
C ALA A 52 -10.33 1.82 -9.82
N ASN A 53 -9.02 2.02 -9.94
CA ASN A 53 -8.23 1.63 -11.11
C ASN A 53 -7.79 0.15 -11.10
N GLY A 54 -8.28 -0.67 -10.17
CA GLY A 54 -7.98 -2.11 -10.10
C GLY A 54 -6.68 -2.47 -9.38
N GLY A 55 -6.02 -1.50 -8.75
CA GLY A 55 -4.79 -1.70 -7.99
C GLY A 55 -3.55 -1.99 -8.86
N ARG A 56 -2.52 -2.56 -8.24
CA ARG A 56 -1.24 -2.89 -8.90
C ARG A 56 -0.77 -4.29 -8.49
N SER A 57 -0.27 -5.07 -9.45
CA SER A 57 0.36 -6.36 -9.18
C SER A 57 1.80 -6.20 -8.71
N LEU A 58 2.31 -7.19 -7.96
CA LEU A 58 3.74 -7.30 -7.71
C LEU A 58 4.51 -7.52 -9.02
N ALA A 59 5.76 -7.07 -9.07
CA ALA A 59 6.68 -7.46 -10.13
C ALA A 59 6.91 -9.00 -10.09
N GLY A 60 6.90 -9.65 -11.25
CA GLY A 60 7.12 -11.10 -11.38
C GLY A 60 5.87 -11.93 -11.74
N GLY A 61 4.69 -11.33 -11.93
CA GLY A 61 3.47 -12.06 -12.25
C GLY A 61 2.92 -12.87 -11.07
N TRP A 62 1.97 -13.79 -11.33
CA TRP A 62 1.32 -14.57 -10.26
C TRP A 62 2.22 -15.66 -9.66
N ARG A 63 3.31 -16.06 -10.34
CA ARG A 63 4.33 -16.96 -9.80
C ARG A 63 5.51 -16.15 -9.29
N ARG A 64 5.88 -16.32 -8.02
CA ARG A 64 7.23 -15.96 -7.58
C ARG A 64 8.20 -16.87 -8.33
N GLU A 65 8.99 -16.31 -9.23
CA GLU A 65 10.19 -17.01 -9.66
C GLU A 65 11.12 -17.11 -8.43
N PRO A 66 11.66 -18.30 -8.13
CA PRO A 66 12.65 -18.43 -7.07
C PRO A 66 13.83 -17.51 -7.41
N ALA A 67 14.29 -16.75 -6.42
CA ALA A 67 15.52 -15.98 -6.58
C ALA A 67 16.65 -16.95 -6.94
N ALA A 68 17.35 -16.65 -8.04
CA ALA A 68 18.50 -17.41 -8.51
C ALA A 68 19.65 -17.42 -7.48
#